data_AF-A0A2D7C1E5-F1
#
_entry.id   AF-A0A2D7C1E5-F1
#
_cell.length_a   1.000
_cell.length_b   1.000
_cell.length_c   1.000
_cell.angle_alpha   90.00
_cell.angle_beta   90.00
_cell.angle_gamma   90.00
#
_symmetry.space_group_name_H-M   'P 1'
#
loop_
_entity.id
_entity.type
_entity.pdbx_description
1 polymer ?
#
loop_
_entity_poly.entity_id
_entity_poly.type
_entity_poly.pdbx_seq_one_letter_code
_entity_poly.pdbx_strand_id
1 'polypeptide(L)'
;MLFVISALIGLVCGSFFGLLYYRIPNNKDFIFGRSVCTSCNEPLSYLDLIPVVSWIILNGRCRYCKNDISLSYIIIEVLTCILFIVSAIFLGDYF
;
A
#
# COMPACT_ATOMS: atom_id res chain seq x y z
N MET A 1 15.59 16.21 -2.87
CA MET A 1 14.19 16.57 -2.55
C MET A 1 13.20 15.91 -3.51
N LEU A 2 13.38 16.02 -4.83
CA LEU A 2 12.52 15.40 -5.85
C LEU A 2 12.27 13.89 -5.63
N PHE A 3 13.32 13.08 -5.48
CA PHE A 3 13.18 11.63 -5.31
C PHE A 3 12.36 11.21 -4.08
N VAL A 4 12.50 11.94 -2.97
CA VAL A 4 11.76 11.66 -1.74
C VAL A 4 10.27 11.92 -1.94
N ILE A 5 9.93 13.04 -2.60
CA ILE A 5 8.54 13.38 -2.92
C ILE A 5 7.95 12.31 -3.85
N SER A 6 8.66 11.91 -4.89
CA SER A 6 8.21 10.86 -5.82
C SER A 6 8.01 9.52 -5.13
N ALA A 7 8.91 9.13 -4.24
CA ALA A 7 8.79 7.90 -3.45
C ALA A 7 7.54 7.93 -2.55
N LEU A 8 7.29 9.05 -1.85
CA LEU A 8 6.12 9.22 -1.00
C LEU A 8 4.82 9.14 -1.80
N ILE A 9 4.75 9.81 -2.96
CA ILE A 9 3.59 9.75 -3.85
C ILE A 9 3.39 8.32 -4.35
N GLY A 10 4.47 7.65 -4.78
CA GLY A 10 4.42 6.28 -5.25
C GLY A 10 3.89 5.31 -4.20
N LEU A 11 4.33 5.43 -2.93
CA LEU A 11 3.81 4.62 -1.83
C LEU A 11 2.33 4.87 -1.55
N VAL A 12 1.87 6.13 -1.58
CA VAL A 12 0.45 6.47 -1.37
C VAL A 12 -0.41 5.92 -2.51
N CYS A 13 0.01 6.11 -3.76
CA CYS A 13 -0.66 5.55 -4.94
C CYS A 13 -0.69 4.02 -4.89
N GLY A 14 0.42 3.39 -4.53
CA GLY A 14 0.53 1.95 -4.36
C GLY A 14 -0.43 1.38 -3.33
N SER A 15 -0.54 2.03 -2.18
CA SER A 15 -1.47 1.61 -1.12
C SER A 15 -2.92 1.71 -1.58
N PHE A 16 -3.26 2.79 -2.30
CA PHE A 16 -4.59 2.93 -2.90
C PHE A 16 -4.86 1.85 -3.96
N PHE A 17 -3.90 1.52 -4.82
CA PHE A 17 -4.05 0.45 -5.80
C PHE A 17 -4.19 -0.92 -5.15
N GLY A 18 -3.48 -1.19 -4.06
CA GLY A 18 -3.68 -2.40 -3.25
C GLY A 18 -5.12 -2.50 -2.73
N LEU A 19 -5.68 -1.38 -2.26
CA LEU A 19 -7.08 -1.31 -1.84
C LEU A 19 -8.04 -1.60 -3.01
N LEU A 20 -7.81 -1.01 -4.19
CA LEU A 20 -8.63 -1.25 -5.38
C LEU A 20 -8.54 -2.70 -5.86
N TYR A 21 -7.34 -3.27 -5.89
CA TYR A 21 -7.08 -4.66 -6.25
C TYR A 21 -7.93 -5.63 -5.41
N TYR A 22 -8.11 -5.32 -4.14
CA TYR A 22 -8.97 -6.12 -3.27
C TYR A 22 -10.46 -5.82 -3.44
N ARG A 23 -10.85 -4.53 -3.44
CA ARG A 23 -12.26 -4.15 -3.33
C ARG A 23 -13.05 -4.32 -4.63
N ILE A 24 -12.45 -4.02 -5.78
CA ILE A 24 -13.10 -4.11 -7.10
C ILE A 24 -13.58 -5.54 -7.41
N PRO A 25 -12.74 -6.59 -7.40
CA PRO A 25 -13.20 -7.94 -7.73
C PRO A 25 -14.17 -8.52 -6.69
N ASN A 26 -14.18 -7.97 -5.48
CA ASN A 26 -15.09 -8.37 -4.40
C ASN A 26 -16.38 -7.52 -4.34
N ASN A 27 -16.63 -6.64 -5.32
CA ASN A 27 -17.77 -5.71 -5.34
C ASN A 27 -17.95 -4.93 -4.03
N LYS A 28 -16.85 -4.55 -3.37
CA LYS A 28 -16.86 -3.73 -2.16
C LYS A 28 -16.70 -2.26 -2.52
N ASP A 29 -17.41 -1.38 -1.84
CA ASP A 29 -17.25 0.06 -1.98
C ASP A 29 -15.80 0.44 -1.67
N PHE A 30 -15.15 1.20 -2.55
CA PHE A 30 -13.79 1.72 -2.32
C PHE A 30 -13.78 3.17 -1.82
N ILE A 31 -14.93 3.86 -1.91
CA ILE A 31 -15.11 5.24 -1.43
C ILE A 31 -15.53 5.26 0.04
N PHE A 32 -16.48 4.39 0.40
CA PHE A 32 -17.04 4.31 1.74
C PHE A 32 -16.59 3.01 2.42
N GLY A 33 -16.32 3.08 3.73
CA GLY A 33 -15.98 1.92 4.56
C GLY A 33 -14.51 1.82 4.96
N ARG A 34 -14.28 1.40 6.22
CA ARG A 34 -12.94 1.23 6.80
C ARG A 34 -12.21 0.03 6.20
N SER A 35 -10.88 0.10 6.18
CA SER A 35 -10.05 -1.07 5.90
C SER A 35 -10.18 -2.07 7.04
N VAL A 36 -10.42 -3.33 6.69
CA VAL A 36 -10.59 -4.44 7.62
C VAL A 36 -9.65 -5.57 7.23
N CYS A 37 -9.20 -6.35 8.22
CA CYS A 37 -8.45 -7.56 7.95
C CYS A 37 -9.33 -8.57 7.19
N THR A 38 -8.82 -9.16 6.10
CA THR A 38 -9.56 -10.13 5.27
C THR A 38 -9.85 -11.46 5.98
N SER A 39 -9.13 -11.76 7.06
CA SER A 39 -9.26 -13.03 7.79
C SER A 39 -10.13 -12.93 9.04
N CYS A 40 -9.98 -11.86 9.83
CA CYS A 40 -10.74 -11.67 11.07
C CYS A 40 -11.79 -10.56 11.02
N ASN A 41 -11.88 -9.81 9.92
CA ASN A 41 -12.77 -8.65 9.74
C ASN A 41 -12.62 -7.52 10.78
N GLU A 42 -11.57 -7.57 11.60
CA GLU A 42 -11.28 -6.50 12.55
C GLU A 42 -10.85 -5.23 11.79
N PRO A 43 -11.37 -4.05 12.15
CA PRO A 43 -10.92 -2.79 11.57
C PRO A 43 -9.44 -2.54 11.83
N LEU A 44 -8.71 -2.23 10.76
CA LEU A 44 -7.29 -1.89 10.82
C LEU A 44 -7.12 -0.48 11.40
N SER A 45 -6.13 -0.32 12.27
CA SER A 45 -5.78 0.99 12.82
C SER A 45 -5.05 1.82 11.76
N TYR A 46 -4.98 3.15 11.97
CA TYR A 46 -4.22 4.03 11.10
C TYR A 46 -2.74 3.63 10.96
N LEU A 47 -2.15 3.05 12.02
CA LEU A 47 -0.78 2.56 11.98
C LEU A 47 -0.62 1.30 11.13
N ASP A 48 -1.66 0.48 11.03
CA ASP A 48 -1.63 -0.72 10.20
C ASP A 48 -1.79 -0.40 8.70
N LEU A 49 -2.24 0.83 8.39
CA LEU A 49 -2.42 1.34 7.03
C LEU A 49 -1.18 2.04 6.46
N ILE A 50 -0.10 2.18 7.24
CA ILE A 50 1.13 2.82 6.76
C ILE A 50 1.82 1.89 5.75
N PRO A 51 1.95 2.30 4.47
CA PRO A 51 2.48 1.44 3.40
C PRO A 51 3.86 0.90 3.73
N VAL A 52 4.13 -0.38 3.44
CA VAL A 52 5.38 -1.12 3.67
C VAL A 52 5.85 -1.21 5.14
N VAL A 53 5.84 -0.10 5.88
CA VAL A 53 6.30 0.04 7.27
C VAL A 53 5.45 -0.80 8.21
N SER A 54 4.12 -0.76 8.09
CA SER A 54 3.24 -1.55 8.96
C SER A 54 3.49 -3.04 8.80
N TRP A 55 3.70 -3.50 7.56
CA TRP A 55 3.99 -4.90 7.27
C TRP A 55 5.34 -5.34 7.84
N ILE A 56 6.39 -4.52 7.72
CA ILE A 56 7.71 -4.83 8.29
C ILE A 56 7.61 -4.94 9.82
N ILE A 57 6.96 -3.97 10.48
CA ILE A 57 6.81 -3.97 11.94
C ILE A 57 6.01 -5.18 12.43
N LEU A 58 4.98 -5.57 11.66
CA LEU A 58 4.12 -6.70 12.01
C LEU A 58 4.66 -8.05 11.49
N ASN A 59 5.88 -8.08 10.93
CA ASN A 59 6.48 -9.27 10.28
C ASN A 59 5.53 -9.97 9.30
N GLY A 60 4.79 -9.16 8.56
CA GLY A 60 3.82 -9.59 7.56
C GLY A 60 2.57 -10.24 8.08
N ARG A 61 2.22 -10.04 9.35
CA ARG A 61 1.05 -10.65 9.98
C ARG A 61 0.06 -9.61 10.46
N CYS A 62 -1.21 -9.96 10.51
CA CYS A 62 -2.22 -9.10 11.12
C CYS A 62 -1.95 -8.95 12.63
N ARG A 63 -2.04 -7.73 13.16
CA ARG A 63 -1.89 -7.43 14.60
C ARG A 63 -2.85 -8.24 15.50
N TYR A 64 -4.07 -8.46 15.03
CA TYR A 64 -5.16 -9.04 15.83
C TYR A 64 -5.19 -10.56 15.73
N CYS A 65 -5.25 -11.11 14.50
CA CYS A 65 -5.40 -12.55 14.29
C CYS A 65 -4.10 -13.27 13.93
N LYS A 66 -2.99 -12.55 13.74
CA LYS A 66 -1.67 -13.08 13.33
C LYS A 66 -1.66 -13.85 12.00
N ASN A 67 -2.74 -13.76 11.21
CA ASN A 67 -2.78 -14.34 9.88
C ASN A 67 -1.86 -13.55 8.93
N ASP A 68 -1.27 -14.24 7.96
CA ASP A 68 -0.36 -13.61 7.00
C ASP A 68 -1.10 -12.63 6.10
N ILE A 69 -0.52 -11.44 5.94
CA ILE A 69 -0.95 -10.42 5.00
C ILE A 69 -0.35 -10.79 3.65
N SER A 70 -1.21 -10.87 2.63
CA SER A 70 -0.77 -11.25 1.27
C SER A 70 0.36 -10.35 0.78
N LEU A 71 1.45 -10.97 0.30
CA LEU A 71 2.60 -10.26 -0.27
C LEU A 71 2.21 -9.38 -1.47
N SER A 72 1.13 -9.72 -2.18
CA SER A 72 0.67 -8.97 -3.35
C SER A 72 0.45 -7.48 -3.04
N TYR A 73 -0.01 -7.14 -1.84
CA TYR A 73 -0.23 -5.75 -1.45
C TYR A 73 1.09 -4.96 -1.39
N ILE A 74 2.13 -5.53 -0.79
CA ILE A 74 3.44 -4.88 -0.72
C ILE A 74 4.10 -4.83 -2.08
N ILE A 75 3.97 -5.89 -2.87
CA ILE A 75 4.55 -5.92 -4.21
C ILE A 75 4.00 -4.74 -5.02
N ILE A 76 2.69 -4.47 -4.94
CA ILE A 76 2.07 -3.31 -5.59
C ILE A 76 2.64 -2.00 -5.02
N GLU A 77 2.75 -1.85 -3.69
CA GLU A 77 3.30 -0.65 -3.05
C GLU A 77 4.76 -0.36 -3.42
N VAL A 78 5.60 -1.38 -3.46
CA VAL A 78 7.02 -1.26 -3.78
C VAL A 78 7.21 -1.00 -5.28
N LEU A 79 6.49 -1.72 -6.15
CA LEU A 79 6.57 -1.52 -7.59
C LEU A 79 6.14 -0.11 -7.99
N THR A 80 5.07 0.42 -7.40
CA THR A 80 4.60 1.78 -7.65
C THR A 80 5.58 2.83 -7.12
N CYS A 81 6.15 2.63 -5.94
CA CYS A 81 7.24 3.49 -5.43
C CYS A 81 8.43 3.53 -6.40
N ILE A 82 8.90 2.36 -6.85
CA ILE A 82 9.99 2.25 -7.83
C ILE A 82 9.63 2.95 -9.13
N LEU A 83 8.43 2.72 -9.68
CA LEU A 83 7.98 3.36 -10.91
C LEU A 83 8.01 4.88 -10.81
N PHE A 84 7.53 5.46 -9.71
CA PHE A 84 7.56 6.91 -9.51
C PHE A 84 8.98 7.48 -9.37
N ILE A 85 9.87 6.77 -8.69
CA ILE A 85 11.29 7.16 -8.60
C ILE A 85 11.93 7.12 -9.99
N VAL A 86 11.69 6.04 -10.75
CA VAL A 86 12.21 5.87 -12.11
C VAL A 86 11.69 6.98 -13.01
N SER A 87 10.39 7.28 -12.98
CA SER A 87 9.82 8.42 -13.71
C SER A 87 10.50 9.73 -13.33
N ALA A 88 10.78 9.96 -12.04
CA ALA A 88 11.45 11.18 -11.60
C ALA A 88 12.90 11.30 -12.09
N ILE A 89 13.62 10.18 -12.24
CA ILE A 89 14.94 10.14 -12.87
C ILE A 89 14.80 10.56 -14.33
N PHE A 90 13.96 9.85 -15.09
CA PHE A 90 13.78 10.13 -16.52
C PHE A 90 13.33 11.56 -16.80
N LEU A 91 12.37 12.10 -16.04
CA LEU A 91 11.92 13.49 -16.21
C LEU A 91 12.95 14.51 -15.69
N GLY A 92 13.72 14.15 -14.66
CA GLY A 92 14.77 15.02 -14.12
C GLY A 92 15.90 15.25 -15.11
N ASP A 93 16.21 14.28 -15.97
CA ASP A 93 17.21 14.42 -17.03
C ASP A 93 16.78 15.37 -18.18
N TYR A 94 15.50 15.76 -18.25
CA TYR A 94 14.97 16.70 -19.26
C TYR A 94 14.99 18.18 -18.83
N PHE A 95 15.24 18.49 -17.55
CA PHE A 95 15.21 19.86 -17.00
C PHE A 95 16.57 20.28 -16.45
#